data_AF-A0A958TXH8-F1
#
_entry.id   AF-A0A958TXH8-F1
#
_cell.length_a   1.000
_cell.length_b   1.000
_cell.length_c   1.000
_cell.angle_alpha   90.00
_cell.angle_beta   90.00
_cell.angle_gamma   90.00
#
_symmetry.space_group_name_H-M   'P 1'
#
loop_
_entity.id
_entity.type
_entity.pdbx_description
1 polymer ?
#
loop_
_entity_poly.entity_id
_entity_poly.type
_entity_poly.pdbx_seq_one_letter_code
_entity_poly.pdbx_strand_id
1 'polypeptide(L)'
;PTSLTIDGVNLFYNLDGKVHKVDTASISLPGADIIDGNFYTLQAKEGKLYAADAKDFASKGSLIIYDLSNNQQIQDFQTGIVPGGIYFNE
;
A
#
# COMPACT_ATOMS: atom_id res chain seq x y z
N PRO A 1 7.30 -7.58 8.40
CA PRO A 1 6.46 -6.49 7.87
C PRO A 1 7.33 -5.51 7.06
N THR A 2 6.82 -4.94 5.97
CA THR A 2 7.51 -3.93 5.15
C THR A 2 6.54 -2.81 4.75
N SER A 3 7.09 -1.69 4.25
CA SER A 3 6.33 -0.59 3.63
C SER A 3 5.26 0.01 4.56
N LEU A 4 5.63 0.30 5.80
CA LEU A 4 4.72 0.95 6.76
C LEU A 4 4.35 2.37 6.29
N THR A 5 3.06 2.68 6.29
CA THR A 5 2.51 4.02 6.01
C THR A 5 1.29 4.28 6.91
N ILE A 6 0.77 5.51 6.93
CA ILE A 6 -0.32 5.93 7.82
C ILE A 6 -1.28 6.89 7.12
N ASP A 7 -2.58 6.76 7.39
CA ASP A 7 -3.60 7.76 7.07
C ASP A 7 -4.56 7.93 8.25
N GLY A 8 -4.60 9.14 8.81
CA GLY A 8 -5.25 9.41 10.09
C GLY A 8 -4.64 8.58 11.22
N VAL A 9 -5.46 7.74 11.86
CA VAL A 9 -5.05 6.83 12.95
C VAL A 9 -4.80 5.39 12.47
N ASN A 10 -4.90 5.13 11.17
CA ASN A 10 -4.75 3.78 10.62
C ASN A 10 -3.35 3.62 10.03
N LEU A 11 -2.61 2.64 10.54
CA LEU A 11 -1.36 2.15 9.97
C LEU A 11 -1.66 1.06 8.93
N PHE A 12 -0.88 1.06 7.85
CA PHE A 12 -0.93 0.08 6.78
C PHE A 12 0.45 -0.47 6.50
N TYR A 13 0.59 -1.79 6.34
CA TYR A 13 1.88 -2.41 6.05
C TYR A 13 1.71 -3.78 5.37
N ASN A 14 2.72 -4.21 4.64
CA ASN A 14 2.75 -5.55 4.04
C ASN A 14 3.20 -6.60 5.07
N LEU A 15 2.49 -7.72 5.12
CA LEU A 15 2.89 -8.94 5.83
C LEU A 15 2.23 -10.15 5.14
N ASP A 16 2.99 -11.24 4.95
CA ASP A 16 2.48 -12.52 4.45
C ASP A 16 1.63 -12.45 3.16
N GLY A 17 2.04 -11.59 2.22
CA GLY A 17 1.38 -11.44 0.93
C GLY A 17 0.09 -10.62 0.96
N LYS A 18 -0.10 -9.81 2.01
CA LYS A 18 -1.27 -8.94 2.18
C LYS A 18 -0.88 -7.59 2.75
N VAL A 19 -1.74 -6.61 2.55
CA VAL A 19 -1.74 -5.36 3.31
C VAL A 19 -2.65 -5.52 4.52
N HIS A 20 -2.11 -5.29 5.71
CA HIS A 20 -2.86 -5.23 6.94
C HIS A 20 -3.13 -3.79 7.35
N LYS A 21 -4.28 -3.56 7.97
CA LYS A 21 -4.70 -2.31 8.61
C LYS A 21 -4.74 -2.50 10.13
N VAL A 22 -4.11 -1.60 10.86
CA VAL A 22 -4.15 -1.57 12.32
C VAL A 22 -4.33 -0.13 12.82
N ASP A 23 -5.17 0.05 13.84
CA ASP A 23 -5.29 1.35 14.53
C ASP A 23 -4.03 1.60 15.38
N THR A 24 -3.51 2.84 15.37
CA THR A 24 -2.33 3.23 16.16
C THR A 24 -2.44 2.97 17.67
N ALA A 25 -3.66 2.89 18.22
CA ALA A 25 -3.91 2.55 19.63
C ALA A 25 -4.05 1.04 19.89
N SER A 26 -4.06 0.20 18.85
CA SER A 26 -4.18 -1.25 18.98
C SER A 26 -2.92 -1.85 19.59
N ILE A 27 -3.10 -2.77 20.54
CA ILE A 27 -2.04 -3.65 21.07
C ILE A 27 -2.10 -5.06 20.47
N SER A 28 -3.00 -5.28 19.51
CA SER A 28 -3.18 -6.55 18.80
C SER A 28 -2.65 -6.43 17.37
N LEU A 29 -1.82 -7.38 16.97
CA LEU A 29 -1.22 -7.51 15.64
C LEU A 29 -1.63 -8.86 15.01
N PRO A 30 -1.70 -8.97 13.68
CA PRO A 30 -1.33 -7.95 12.70
C PRO A 30 -2.42 -6.88 12.41
N GLY A 31 -3.63 -7.06 12.93
CA GLY A 31 -4.79 -6.24 12.56
C GLY A 31 -5.63 -6.94 11.48
N ALA A 32 -6.39 -6.17 10.71
CA ALA A 32 -7.27 -6.71 9.68
C ALA A 32 -6.58 -6.75 8.31
N ASP A 33 -6.68 -7.87 7.62
CA ASP A 33 -6.28 -8.02 6.22
C ASP A 33 -7.25 -7.21 5.34
N ILE A 34 -6.73 -6.33 4.48
CA ILE A 34 -7.59 -5.47 3.64
C ILE A 34 -7.39 -5.65 2.14
N ILE A 35 -6.18 -5.98 1.69
CA ILE A 35 -5.82 -6.11 0.27
C ILE A 35 -4.84 -7.28 0.13
N ASP A 36 -5.07 -8.17 -0.84
CA ASP A 36 -4.10 -9.21 -1.21
C ASP A 36 -3.01 -8.62 -2.12
N GLY A 37 -1.75 -8.96 -1.85
CA GLY A 37 -0.61 -8.50 -2.62
C GLY A 37 0.62 -8.23 -1.76
N ASN A 38 1.81 -8.28 -2.38
CA ASN A 38 3.06 -7.90 -1.75
C ASN A 38 3.67 -6.73 -2.52
N PHE A 39 3.47 -5.52 -2.00
CA PHE A 39 3.85 -4.30 -2.72
C PHE A 39 5.23 -3.81 -2.32
N TYR A 40 5.98 -3.32 -3.30
CA TYR A 40 7.33 -2.81 -3.08
C TYR A 40 7.33 -1.50 -2.28
N THR A 41 6.36 -0.63 -2.53
CA THR A 41 6.17 0.62 -1.76
C THR A 41 4.71 0.84 -1.49
N LEU A 42 4.38 1.31 -0.29
CA LEU A 42 3.04 1.75 0.08
C LEU A 42 3.09 3.20 0.51
N GLN A 43 2.06 3.95 0.15
CA GLN A 43 1.79 5.26 0.72
C GLN A 43 0.29 5.46 0.88
N ALA A 44 -0.16 5.80 2.09
CA ALA A 44 -1.56 6.12 2.34
C ALA A 44 -1.74 7.64 2.41
N LYS A 45 -2.80 8.15 1.79
CA LYS A 45 -3.18 9.58 1.85
C LYS A 45 -4.64 9.75 1.46
N GLU A 46 -5.40 10.50 2.26
CA GLU A 46 -6.76 10.95 1.95
C GLU A 46 -7.70 9.81 1.52
N GLY A 47 -7.76 8.77 2.34
CA GLY A 47 -8.63 7.61 2.12
C GLY A 47 -8.21 6.70 0.97
N LYS A 48 -6.99 6.85 0.45
CA LYS A 48 -6.45 6.00 -0.62
C LYS A 48 -5.15 5.35 -0.19
N LEU A 49 -4.94 4.12 -0.68
CA LEU A 49 -3.66 3.45 -0.61
C LEU A 49 -3.04 3.41 -2.00
N TYR A 50 -1.85 3.98 -2.11
CA TYR A 50 -1.03 3.97 -3.30
C TYR A 50 0.01 2.86 -3.12
N ALA A 51 -0.08 1.84 -3.96
CA ALA A 51 0.71 0.62 -3.85
C ALA A 51 1.54 0.43 -5.12
N ALA A 52 2.86 0.50 -4.99
CA ALA A 52 3.77 0.30 -6.11
C ALA A 52 4.23 -1.16 -6.17
N ASP A 53 4.06 -1.80 -7.32
CA ASP A 53 4.49 -3.17 -7.59
C ASP A 53 5.70 -3.16 -8.55
N ALA A 54 6.81 -3.72 -8.10
CA ALA A 54 8.03 -3.87 -8.89
C ALA A 54 8.00 -5.08 -9.84
N LYS A 55 7.00 -5.96 -9.71
CA LYS A 55 6.83 -7.23 -10.44
C LYS A 55 8.03 -8.15 -10.29
N ASP A 56 8.95 -8.12 -11.27
CA ASP A 56 10.14 -8.97 -11.36
C ASP A 56 11.44 -8.20 -11.07
N PHE A 57 11.35 -6.93 -10.66
CA PHE A 57 12.47 -6.01 -10.44
C PHE A 57 13.31 -5.67 -11.68
N ALA A 58 12.87 -6.06 -12.88
CA ALA A 58 13.58 -5.83 -14.13
C ALA A 58 12.69 -5.16 -15.21
N SER A 59 11.39 -5.42 -15.16
CA SER A 59 10.36 -4.90 -16.06
C SER A 59 9.70 -3.64 -15.50
N LYS A 60 8.88 -2.98 -16.33
CA LYS A 60 8.06 -1.84 -15.88
C LYS A 60 7.06 -2.29 -14.83
N GLY A 61 7.12 -1.64 -13.67
CA GLY A 61 6.21 -1.86 -12.55
C GLY A 61 4.84 -1.24 -12.78
N SER A 62 4.06 -1.20 -11.70
CA SER A 62 2.74 -0.58 -11.65
C SER A 62 2.59 0.27 -10.40
N LEU A 63 1.79 1.34 -10.50
CA LEU A 63 1.24 2.09 -9.37
C LEU A 63 -0.26 1.79 -9.35
N ILE A 64 -0.69 1.06 -8.34
CA ILE A 64 -2.08 0.65 -8.13
C ILE A 64 -2.66 1.51 -7.02
N ILE A 65 -3.87 2.04 -7.23
CA ILE A 65 -4.56 2.86 -6.23
C ILE A 65 -5.79 2.10 -5.76
N TYR A 66 -5.92 1.98 -4.44
CA TYR A 66 -7.07 1.39 -3.76
C TYR A 66 -7.85 2.45 -2.98
N ASP A 67 -9.17 2.33 -2.95
CA ASP A 67 -10.04 3.08 -2.07
C ASP A 67 -10.10 2.38 -0.71
N LEU A 68 -9.67 3.04 0.37
CA LEU A 68 -9.61 2.45 1.71
C LEU A 68 -10.97 2.35 2.41
N SER A 69 -12.04 2.90 1.82
CA SER A 69 -13.40 2.76 2.35
C SER A 69 -14.01 1.39 2.06
N ASN A 70 -13.62 0.77 0.94
CA ASN A 70 -14.16 -0.52 0.47
C ASN A 70 -13.06 -1.51 0.00
N ASN A 71 -11.79 -1.10 0.13
CA ASN A 71 -10.59 -1.83 -0.26
C ASN A 71 -10.53 -2.25 -1.73
N GLN A 72 -11.30 -1.61 -2.62
CA GLN A 72 -11.31 -1.94 -4.04
C GLN A 72 -10.23 -1.16 -4.79
N GLN A 73 -9.62 -1.82 -5.77
CA GLN A 73 -8.75 -1.17 -6.73
C GLN A 73 -9.58 -0.18 -7.58
N ILE A 74 -9.10 1.05 -7.72
CA ILE A 74 -9.75 2.10 -8.50
C ILE A 74 -8.92 2.57 -9.70
N GLN A 75 -7.60 2.39 -9.68
CA GLN A 75 -6.71 2.75 -10.79
C GLN A 75 -5.48 1.82 -10.84
N ASP A 76 -4.89 1.68 -12.03
CA ASP A 76 -3.61 1.03 -12.27
C ASP A 76 -2.85 1.79 -13.37
N PHE A 77 -1.67 2.28 -13.04
CA PHE A 77 -0.79 3.01 -13.95
C PHE A 77 0.53 2.26 -14.12
N GLN A 78 0.96 2.06 -15.36
CA GLN A 78 2.30 1.56 -15.61
C GLN A 78 3.35 2.60 -15.18
N THR A 79 4.35 2.17 -14.44
CA THR A 79 5.47 3.01 -13.99
C THR A 79 6.77 2.66 -14.72
N GLY A 80 7.89 3.21 -14.24
CA GLY A 80 9.23 2.75 -14.60
C GLY A 80 9.59 1.40 -13.99
N ILE A 81 10.86 1.05 -14.05
CA ILE A 81 11.39 -0.15 -13.39
C ILE A 81 11.56 0.16 -11.89
N VAL A 82 11.10 -0.74 -11.02
CA VAL A 82 11.25 -0.67 -9.55
C VAL A 82 10.80 0.70 -8.97
N PRO A 83 9.49 0.99 -8.99
CA PRO A 83 8.93 2.22 -8.42
C PRO A 83 9.08 2.27 -6.88
N GLY A 84 10.21 2.78 -6.39
CA GLY A 84 10.60 2.73 -4.97
C GLY A 84 10.15 3.89 -4.08
N GLY A 85 9.36 4.84 -4.60
CA GLY A 85 8.92 6.01 -3.84
C GLY A 85 7.66 6.62 -4.42
N ILE A 86 6.78 7.11 -3.54
CA ILE A 86 5.54 7.80 -3.88
C ILE A 86 5.51 9.09 -3.07
N TYR A 87 5.47 10.23 -3.76
CA TYR A 87 5.49 11.56 -3.15
C TYR A 87 4.32 12.39 -3.66
N PHE A 88 3.76 13.22 -2.78
CA PHE A 88 2.72 14.18 -3.13
C PHE A 88 3.31 15.57 -3.11
N ASN A 89 3.04 16.34 -4.15
CA ASN A 89 3.31 17.77 -4.13
C ASN A 89 2.19 18.42 -3.32
N GLU A 90 2.56 19.14 -2.26
CA GLU A 90 1.67 19.98 -1.45
C GLU A 90 1.85 21.44 -1.83
#